data_AF-A0A4Y2WQ57-F1
#
_entry.id   AF-A0A4Y2WQ57-F1
#
_cell.length_a   1.000
_cell.length_b   1.000
_cell.length_c   1.000
_cell.angle_alpha   90.00
_cell.angle_beta   90.00
_cell.angle_gamma   90.00
#
_symmetry.space_group_name_H-M   'P 1'
#
loop_
_entity.id
_entity.type
_entity.pdbx_description
1 polymer ?
#
loop_
_entity_poly.entity_id
_entity_poly.type
_entity_poly.pdbx_seq_one_letter_code
_entity_poly.pdbx_strand_id
1 'polypeptide(L)'
;IEGVNLWKQGTNPYDSDIFHESPLGLVAYDFLLTHAPQWLPVIFAICDIVTATALSFVAKIYLNNCVKKEQSEKVPDSAESLLLKPANIAWVPFYVAAV
;
A
#
# COMPACT_ATOMS: atom_id res chain seq x y z
N ILE A 1 -3.38 -4.54 -19.75
CA ILE A 1 -3.50 -4.05 -21.16
C ILE A 1 -4.47 -4.93 -21.94
N GLU A 2 -4.33 -6.26 -21.91
CA GLU A 2 -5.19 -7.18 -22.67
C GLU A 2 -6.69 -7.14 -22.29
N GLY A 3 -7.04 -7.22 -20.99
CA GLY A 3 -8.43 -7.10 -20.56
C GLY A 3 -9.11 -5.77 -20.94
N VAL A 4 -8.36 -4.65 -20.88
CA VAL A 4 -8.85 -3.34 -21.35
C VAL A 4 -9.00 -3.30 -22.87
N ASN A 5 -8.09 -3.95 -23.62
CA ASN A 5 -8.21 -4.03 -25.08
C ASN A 5 -9.43 -4.84 -25.51
N LEU A 6 -9.74 -5.95 -24.84
CA LEU A 6 -10.96 -6.73 -25.07
C LEU A 6 -12.22 -5.89 -24.79
N TRP A 7 -12.21 -5.18 -23.67
CA TRP A 7 -13.26 -4.23 -23.31
C TRP A 7 -13.50 -3.19 -24.41
N LYS A 8 -12.43 -2.57 -24.94
CA LYS A 8 -12.50 -1.62 -26.07
C LYS A 8 -13.03 -2.24 -27.36
N GLN A 9 -12.86 -3.54 -27.55
CA GLN A 9 -13.38 -4.29 -28.70
C GLN A 9 -14.82 -4.78 -28.50
N GLY A 10 -15.49 -4.39 -27.41
CA GLY A 10 -16.86 -4.80 -27.10
C GLY A 10 -16.98 -6.24 -26.60
N THR A 11 -15.85 -6.87 -26.25
CA THR A 11 -15.82 -8.21 -25.65
C THR A 11 -15.69 -8.08 -24.14
N ASN A 12 -16.53 -8.81 -23.39
CA ASN A 12 -16.48 -8.79 -21.94
C ASN A 12 -15.18 -9.49 -21.42
N PRO A 13 -14.27 -8.78 -20.73
CA PRO A 13 -12.99 -9.35 -20.29
C PRO A 13 -13.11 -10.26 -19.05
N TYR A 14 -14.29 -10.31 -18.42
CA TYR A 14 -14.58 -11.16 -17.27
C TYR A 14 -15.02 -12.58 -17.65
N ASP A 15 -15.48 -12.77 -18.89
CA ASP A 15 -15.98 -14.08 -19.36
C ASP A 15 -14.86 -15.09 -19.56
N SER A 16 -13.60 -14.64 -19.62
CA SER A 16 -12.45 -15.44 -20.02
C SER A 16 -11.37 -15.61 -18.95
N ASP A 17 -11.63 -15.26 -17.68
CA ASP A 17 -10.61 -15.27 -16.61
C ASP A 17 -9.36 -14.44 -16.98
N ILE A 18 -9.51 -13.45 -17.89
CA ILE A 18 -8.41 -12.59 -18.35
C ILE A 18 -8.28 -11.37 -17.43
N PHE A 19 -9.36 -10.94 -16.80
CA PHE A 19 -9.38 -9.77 -15.92
C PHE A 19 -10.03 -10.10 -14.58
N HIS A 20 -9.21 -10.07 -13.52
CA HIS A 20 -9.58 -10.49 -12.16
C HIS A 20 -9.80 -9.30 -11.21
N GLU A 21 -9.69 -8.08 -11.73
CA GLU A 21 -9.83 -6.85 -10.97
C GLU A 21 -11.26 -6.33 -10.99
N SER A 22 -11.61 -5.46 -10.04
CA SER A 22 -12.96 -4.89 -9.96
C SER A 22 -13.37 -4.13 -11.24
N PRO A 23 -14.66 -4.07 -11.58
CA PRO A 23 -15.15 -3.27 -12.71
C PRO A 23 -14.77 -1.79 -12.64
N LEU A 24 -14.64 -1.25 -11.43
CA LEU A 24 -14.14 0.12 -11.22
C LEU A 24 -12.69 0.25 -11.68
N GLY A 25 -11.85 -0.75 -11.40
CA GLY A 25 -10.48 -0.82 -11.90
C GLY A 25 -10.42 -0.86 -13.43
N LEU A 26 -11.29 -1.64 -14.08
CA LEU A 26 -11.36 -1.69 -15.54
C LEU A 26 -11.63 -0.30 -16.16
N VAL A 27 -12.61 0.43 -15.63
CA VAL A 27 -12.95 1.78 -16.10
C VAL A 27 -11.81 2.77 -15.84
N ALA A 28 -11.16 2.69 -14.67
CA ALA A 28 -10.04 3.55 -14.34
C ALA A 28 -8.84 3.30 -15.29
N TYR A 29 -8.51 2.04 -15.55
CA TYR A 29 -7.42 1.68 -16.48
C TYR A 29 -7.74 2.07 -17.91
N ASP A 30 -8.96 1.88 -18.37
CA ASP A 30 -9.41 2.32 -19.70
C ASP A 30 -9.28 3.84 -19.86
N PHE A 31 -9.72 4.61 -18.85
CA PHE A 31 -9.59 6.06 -18.84
C PHE A 31 -8.12 6.50 -18.89
N LEU A 32 -7.26 5.94 -18.05
CA LEU A 32 -5.84 6.28 -17.97
C LEU A 32 -5.09 5.93 -19.26
N LEU A 33 -5.34 4.75 -19.83
CA LEU A 33 -4.71 4.32 -21.08
C LEU A 33 -5.18 5.13 -22.28
N THR A 34 -6.39 5.68 -22.24
CA THR A 34 -6.95 6.48 -23.33
C THR A 34 -6.48 7.94 -23.27
N HIS A 35 -6.44 8.54 -22.08
CA HIS A 35 -6.22 9.99 -21.93
C HIS A 35 -4.80 10.35 -21.47
N ALA A 36 -4.10 9.44 -20.79
CA ALA A 36 -2.80 9.73 -20.18
C ALA A 36 -1.76 8.59 -20.33
N PRO A 37 -1.66 7.88 -21.47
CA PRO A 37 -0.78 6.71 -21.58
C PRO A 37 0.70 7.04 -21.35
N GLN A 38 1.17 8.21 -21.78
CA GLN A 38 2.56 8.65 -21.60
C GLN A 38 2.88 9.05 -20.16
N TRP A 39 1.87 9.42 -19.37
CA TRP A 39 2.02 9.87 -17.99
C TRP A 39 1.87 8.73 -16.97
N LEU A 40 1.47 7.54 -17.43
CA LEU A 40 1.30 6.37 -16.57
C LEU A 40 2.50 6.10 -15.64
N PRO A 41 3.77 6.14 -16.11
CA PRO A 41 4.92 5.92 -15.23
C PRO A 41 5.02 6.97 -14.12
N VAL A 42 4.70 8.23 -14.43
CA VAL A 42 4.74 9.34 -13.47
C VAL A 42 3.62 9.22 -12.45
N ILE A 43 2.39 8.92 -12.91
CA ILE A 43 1.24 8.69 -12.03
C ILE A 43 1.53 7.53 -11.07
N PHE A 44 2.11 6.44 -11.57
CA PHE A 44 2.49 5.29 -10.76
C PHE A 44 3.53 5.67 -9.70
N ALA A 45 4.61 6.36 -10.09
CA ALA A 45 5.64 6.82 -9.15
C ALA A 45 5.08 7.76 -8.06
N ILE A 46 4.13 8.64 -8.42
CA ILE A 46 3.44 9.50 -7.44
C ILE A 46 2.62 8.65 -6.46
N CYS A 47 1.85 7.67 -6.96
CA CYS A 47 1.07 6.76 -6.12
C CYS A 47 1.99 5.98 -5.16
N ASP A 48 3.16 5.52 -5.62
CA ASP A 48 4.14 4.84 -4.78
C ASP A 48 4.66 5.75 -3.67
N ILE A 49 5.06 6.99 -3.99
CA ILE A 49 5.51 7.97 -2.99
C ILE A 49 4.40 8.28 -1.98
N VAL A 50 3.17 8.48 -2.44
CA VAL A 50 2.01 8.73 -1.57
C VAL A 50 1.75 7.54 -0.65
N THR A 51 1.85 6.32 -1.18
CA THR A 51 1.64 5.09 -0.42
C THR A 51 2.74 4.91 0.63
N ALA A 52 4.01 5.04 0.23
CA ALA A 52 5.17 4.94 1.10
C ALA A 52 5.11 5.97 2.25
N THR A 53 4.74 7.21 1.95
CA THR A 53 4.62 8.27 2.96
C THR A 53 3.46 8.03 3.93
N ALA A 54 2.29 7.61 3.42
CA ALA A 54 1.15 7.26 4.27
C ALA A 54 1.48 6.08 5.18
N LEU A 55 2.11 5.04 4.65
CA LEU A 55 2.46 3.84 5.41
C LEU A 55 3.52 4.14 6.47
N SER A 56 4.52 4.97 6.14
CA SER A 56 5.51 5.47 7.10
C SER A 56 4.87 6.23 8.27
N PHE A 57 3.91 7.11 7.96
CA PHE A 57 3.21 7.89 8.98
C PHE A 57 2.35 7.01 9.89
N VAL A 58 1.58 6.08 9.30
CA VAL A 58 0.77 5.10 10.02
C VAL A 58 1.65 4.22 10.93
N ALA A 59 2.77 3.71 10.41
CA ALA A 59 3.71 2.90 11.18
C ALA A 59 4.25 3.67 12.39
N LYS A 60 4.64 4.94 12.21
CA LYS A 60 5.13 5.79 13.30
C LYS A 60 4.08 6.00 14.39
N ILE A 61 2.82 6.27 14.02
CA ILE A 61 1.73 6.45 14.99
C ILE A 61 1.47 5.15 15.73
N TYR A 62 1.35 4.05 15.00
CA TYR A 62 1.05 2.74 15.57
C TYR A 62 2.12 2.29 16.58
N LEU A 63 3.40 2.39 16.21
CA LEU A 63 4.51 2.01 17.08
C LEU A 63 4.58 2.85 18.35
N ASN A 64 4.36 4.17 18.24
CA ASN A 64 4.32 5.04 19.41
C ASN A 64 3.16 4.68 20.35
N ASN A 65 2.01 4.29 19.81
CA ASN A 65 0.88 3.85 20.62
C ASN A 65 1.17 2.50 21.30
N CYS A 66 1.84 1.56 20.62
CA CYS A 66 2.28 0.30 21.21
C CYS A 66 3.26 0.52 22.37
N VAL A 67 4.30 1.36 22.20
CA VAL A 67 5.24 1.67 23.29
C VAL A 67 4.54 2.28 24.50
N LYS A 68 3.63 3.24 24.27
CA LYS A 68 2.85 3.86 25.36
C LYS A 68 2.00 2.83 26.10
N LYS A 69 1.40 1.89 25.37
CA LYS A 69 0.60 0.81 25.96
C LYS A 69 1.46 -0.09 26.83
N GLU A 70 2.59 -0.56 26.33
CA GLU A 70 3.52 -1.43 27.07
C GLU A 70 4.10 -0.75 28.32
N GLN A 71 4.33 0.56 28.29
CA GLN A 71 4.77 1.33 29.46
C GLN A 71 3.69 1.50 30.53
N SER A 72 2.41 1.44 30.15
CA SER A 72 1.28 1.61 31.07
C SER A 72 0.80 0.31 31.72
N GLU A 73 1.12 -0.84 31.12
CA GLU A 73 0.73 -2.17 31.59
C GLU A 73 1.86 -2.80 32.43
N LYS A 74 1.51 -3.56 33.48
CA LYS A 74 2.49 -4.37 34.21
C LYS A 74 2.85 -5.58 33.36
N VAL A 75 3.94 -5.46 32.60
CA VAL A 75 4.47 -6.56 31.80
C VAL A 75 5.29 -7.49 32.70
N PRO A 76 5.15 -8.83 32.59
CA PRO A 76 5.98 -9.77 33.33
C PRO A 76 7.47 -9.64 32.98
N ASP A 77 8.36 -9.84 33.95
CA ASP A 77 9.82 -9.75 33.76
C ASP A 77 10.33 -10.73 32.67
N SER A 78 9.65 -11.86 32.48
CA SER A 78 9.97 -12.85 31.43
C SER A 78 9.78 -12.31 30.01
N ALA A 79 9.01 -11.23 29.84
CA ALA A 79 8.71 -10.60 28.55
C ALA A 79 9.58 -9.37 28.25
N GLU A 80 10.55 -9.01 29.10
CA GLU A 80 11.42 -7.84 28.92
C GLU A 80 12.19 -7.87 27.58
N SER A 81 12.57 -9.06 27.12
CA SER A 81 13.25 -9.26 25.82
C SER A 81 12.35 -9.00 24.60
N LEU A 82 11.02 -9.03 24.78
CA LEU A 82 10.02 -8.84 23.74
C LEU A 82 9.48 -7.41 23.67
N LEU A 83 9.79 -6.57 24.67
CA LEU A 83 9.33 -5.18 24.73
C LEU A 83 9.87 -4.34 23.56
N LEU A 84 9.02 -3.46 23.04
CA LEU A 84 9.38 -2.52 21.98
C LEU A 84 10.36 -1.47 22.51
N LYS A 85 11.65 -1.68 22.25
CA LYS A 85 12.68 -0.70 22.57
C LYS A 85 12.61 0.49 21.61
N PRO A 86 12.55 1.75 22.10
CA PRO A 86 12.49 2.95 21.27
C PRO A 86 13.59 3.02 20.21
N ALA A 87 14.78 2.50 20.51
CA ALA A 87 15.91 2.45 19.59
C ALA A 87 15.67 1.52 18.38
N ASN A 88 14.91 0.43 18.55
CA ASN A 88 14.64 -0.55 17.49
C ASN A 88 13.51 -0.09 16.56
N ILE A 89 12.60 0.76 17.05
CA ILE A 89 11.42 1.21 16.29
C ILE A 89 11.65 2.48 15.47
N ALA A 90 12.72 3.23 15.75
CA ALA A 90 13.00 4.50 15.07
C ALA A 90 13.19 4.35 13.55
N TRP A 91 13.68 3.19 13.11
CA TRP A 91 13.95 2.90 11.70
C TRP A 91 12.78 2.25 10.96
N VAL A 92 11.78 1.73 11.68
CA VAL A 92 10.66 1.02 11.06
C VAL A 92 9.89 1.89 10.06
N PRO A 93 9.57 3.17 10.35
CA PRO A 93 8.92 4.05 9.36
C PRO A 93 9.75 4.26 8.09
N PHE A 94 11.08 4.18 8.18
CA PHE A 94 11.97 4.29 7.03
C PHE A 94 11.96 3.01 6.19
N TYR A 95 12.06 1.84 6.84
CA TYR A 95 11.98 0.55 6.14
C TYR A 95 10.65 0.36 5.42
N VAL A 96 9.55 0.77 6.07
CA VAL A 96 8.20 0.68 5.49
C VAL A 96 8.05 1.59 4.25
N ALA A 97 8.79 2.69 4.17
CA ALA A 97 8.77 3.58 3.00
C ALA A 97 9.69 3.11 1.85
N ALA A 98 10.53 2.09 2.09
CA ALA A 98 11.45 1.54 1.11
C ALA A 98 10.92 0.27 0.40
N VAL A 99 9.70 -0.14 0.74
CA VAL A 99 8.94 -1.23 0.11
C VAL A 99 8.12 -0.65 -1.03
#